data_AF-A0A2V7EFM7-F1
#
_entry.id   AF-A0A2V7EFM7-F1
#
_cell.length_a   1.000
_cell.length_b   1.000
_cell.length_c   1.000
_cell.angle_alpha   90.00
_cell.angle_beta   90.00
_cell.angle_gamma   90.00
#
_symmetry.space_group_name_H-M   'P 1'
#
loop_
_entity.id
_entity.type
_entity.pdbx_description
1 polymer ?
#
loop_
_entity_poly.entity_id
_entity_poly.type
_entity_poly.pdbx_seq_one_letter_code
_entity_poly.pdbx_strand_id
1 'polypeptide(L)'
;MTDTLTRVVCGFAVAALAAGCAMEEKKTLASLNQPINCATAEGDLRILQSEKTHVAQQIASGVTALAPAGLVMGVLTGTESTKLRVAVGDYNKQIDDRIAAIKSTCRV
;
A
#
# COMPACT_ATOMS: atom_id res chain seq x y z
N MET A 1 -35.77 28.36 28.96
CA MET A 1 -34.55 27.53 29.08
C MET A 1 -34.72 26.28 28.21
N THR A 2 -34.88 26.46 26.90
CA THR A 2 -35.25 25.39 25.94
C THR A 2 -34.53 25.53 24.59
N ASP A 3 -33.53 26.41 24.48
CA ASP A 3 -32.80 26.67 23.22
C ASP A 3 -31.45 25.94 23.10
N THR A 4 -30.99 25.29 24.18
CA THR A 4 -29.71 24.58 24.20
C THR A 4 -29.80 23.11 23.80
N LEU A 5 -31.01 22.51 23.83
CA LEU A 5 -31.17 21.07 23.62
C LEU A 5 -31.15 20.69 22.12
N THR A 6 -31.62 21.56 21.23
CA THR A 6 -31.70 21.28 19.77
C THR A 6 -30.34 21.35 19.07
N ARG A 7 -29.35 22.06 19.63
CA ARG A 7 -27.99 22.14 19.03
C ARG A 7 -27.07 20.99 19.41
N VAL A 8 -27.38 20.24 20.46
CA VAL A 8 -26.55 19.10 20.92
C VAL A 8 -26.87 17.82 20.15
N VAL A 9 -28.07 17.71 19.57
CA VAL A 9 -28.54 16.49 18.88
C VAL A 9 -27.93 16.30 17.47
N CYS A 10 -27.45 17.36 16.82
CA CYS A 10 -26.79 17.23 15.50
C CYS A 10 -25.26 17.18 15.55
N GLY A 11 -24.64 17.47 16.70
CA GLY A 11 -23.18 17.67 16.80
C GLY A 11 -22.36 16.49 17.32
N PHE A 12 -22.98 15.49 17.96
CA PHE A 12 -22.27 14.43 18.69
C PHE A 12 -22.51 13.01 18.15
N ALA A 13 -22.97 12.87 16.90
CA ALA A 13 -23.18 11.57 16.25
C ALA A 13 -22.06 11.15 15.28
N VAL A 14 -20.95 11.91 15.18
CA VAL A 14 -19.90 11.66 14.15
C VAL A 14 -18.57 11.14 14.76
N ALA A 15 -18.44 11.04 16.08
CA ALA A 15 -17.16 10.72 16.73
C ALA A 15 -16.91 9.22 17.00
N ALA A 16 -17.57 8.29 16.31
CA ALA A 16 -17.48 6.85 16.59
C ALA A 16 -17.10 5.94 15.40
N LEU A 17 -16.57 6.48 14.30
CA LEU A 17 -16.16 5.67 13.12
C LEU A 17 -14.66 5.69 12.81
N ALA A 18 -13.81 6.26 13.67
CA ALA A 18 -12.37 6.38 13.40
C ALA A 18 -11.51 5.21 13.92
N ALA A 19 -12.11 4.05 14.26
CA ALA A 19 -11.38 2.87 14.71
C ALA A 19 -11.42 1.76 13.64
N GLY A 20 -10.73 1.97 12.52
CA GLY A 20 -10.51 0.93 11.54
C GLY A 20 -10.13 1.46 10.16
N CYS A 21 -8.84 1.70 9.93
CA CYS A 21 -8.20 1.73 8.60
C CYS A 21 -6.70 2.06 8.76
N ALA A 22 -5.89 1.14 9.30
CA ALA A 22 -4.43 1.27 9.25
C ALA A 22 -3.72 -0.03 9.65
N MET A 23 -4.01 -1.14 8.96
CA MET A 23 -3.23 -2.36 9.18
C MET A 23 -3.05 -3.18 7.90
N GLU A 24 -2.62 -2.54 6.79
CA GLU A 24 -2.32 -3.25 5.53
C GLU A 24 -0.98 -2.85 4.87
N GLU A 25 -0.10 -2.12 5.54
CA GLU A 25 1.18 -1.63 4.97
C GLU A 25 2.28 -2.70 4.87
N LYS A 26 2.14 -3.86 5.54
CA LYS A 26 3.26 -4.81 5.73
C LYS A 26 3.52 -5.75 4.54
N LYS A 27 2.59 -5.88 3.59
CA LYS A 27 2.61 -6.98 2.59
C LYS A 27 3.05 -6.57 1.17
N THR A 28 3.13 -5.28 0.89
CA THR A 28 3.26 -4.73 -0.47
C THR A 28 4.52 -5.19 -1.20
N LEU A 29 5.63 -5.35 -0.50
CA LEU A 29 6.92 -5.59 -1.13
C LEU A 29 7.35 -7.06 -1.18
N ALA A 30 6.94 -7.84 -0.18
CA ALA A 30 7.08 -9.29 -0.24
C ALA A 30 6.32 -9.84 -1.47
N SER A 31 5.24 -9.17 -1.86
CA SER A 31 4.43 -9.54 -3.02
C SER A 31 5.18 -9.53 -4.35
N LEU A 32 6.17 -8.64 -4.58
CA LEU A 32 6.89 -8.59 -5.87
C LEU A 32 7.81 -9.79 -6.11
N ASN A 33 8.39 -10.36 -5.05
CA ASN A 33 9.39 -11.44 -5.14
C ASN A 33 8.91 -12.79 -4.59
N GLN A 34 7.71 -12.85 -4.00
CA GLN A 34 7.14 -14.11 -3.53
C GLN A 34 6.73 -15.03 -4.70
N PRO A 35 6.58 -16.34 -4.49
CA PRO A 35 5.91 -17.21 -5.45
C PRO A 35 4.46 -16.74 -5.70
N ILE A 36 3.94 -16.93 -6.91
CA ILE A 36 2.53 -16.66 -7.20
C ILE A 36 1.69 -17.73 -6.51
N ASN A 37 0.75 -17.30 -5.66
CA ASN A 37 -0.23 -18.17 -5.02
C ASN A 37 -1.64 -17.80 -5.48
N CYS A 38 -2.25 -18.66 -6.29
CA CYS A 38 -3.58 -18.38 -6.84
C CYS A 38 -4.70 -18.40 -5.80
N ALA A 39 -4.49 -19.02 -4.63
CA ALA A 39 -5.46 -18.96 -3.54
C ALA A 39 -5.58 -17.55 -2.93
N THR A 40 -4.57 -16.68 -3.13
CA THR A 40 -4.53 -15.31 -2.60
C THR A 40 -4.49 -14.25 -3.70
N ALA A 41 -4.68 -14.64 -4.97
CA ALA A 41 -4.46 -13.76 -6.12
C ALA A 41 -5.27 -12.45 -6.05
N GLU A 42 -6.55 -12.51 -5.68
CA GLU A 42 -7.39 -11.30 -5.58
C GLU A 42 -6.87 -10.32 -4.52
N GLY A 43 -6.48 -10.84 -3.35
CA GLY A 43 -5.90 -10.04 -2.27
C GLY A 43 -4.54 -9.45 -2.67
N ASP A 44 -3.71 -10.25 -3.34
CA ASP A 44 -2.39 -9.80 -3.80
C ASP A 44 -2.53 -8.74 -4.92
N LEU A 45 -3.49 -8.88 -5.83
CA LEU A 45 -3.81 -7.87 -6.83
C LEU A 45 -4.31 -6.57 -6.19
N ARG A 46 -5.16 -6.63 -5.17
CA ARG A 46 -5.64 -5.46 -4.43
C ARG A 46 -4.48 -4.70 -3.79
N ILE A 47 -3.58 -5.43 -3.13
CA ILE A 47 -2.37 -4.87 -2.51
C ILE A 47 -1.49 -4.20 -3.58
N LEU A 48 -1.22 -4.88 -4.70
CA LEU A 48 -0.38 -4.34 -5.78
C LEU A 48 -1.01 -3.12 -6.47
N GLN A 49 -2.32 -3.07 -6.61
CA GLN A 49 -3.05 -1.90 -7.14
C GLN A 49 -2.97 -0.70 -6.19
N SER A 50 -3.08 -0.94 -4.88
CA SER A 50 -2.91 0.09 -3.86
C SER A 50 -1.47 0.63 -3.90
N GLU A 51 -0.47 -0.24 -3.99
CA GLU A 51 0.93 0.15 -4.12
C GLU A 51 1.17 0.96 -5.40
N LYS A 52 0.59 0.55 -6.54
CA LYS A 52 0.68 1.33 -7.79
C LYS A 52 0.15 2.75 -7.62
N THR A 53 -0.96 2.90 -6.90
CA THR A 53 -1.54 4.22 -6.59
C THR A 53 -0.60 5.05 -5.72
N HIS A 54 0.01 4.44 -4.70
CA HIS A 54 1.03 5.09 -3.88
C HIS A 54 2.23 5.55 -4.74
N VAL A 55 2.76 4.68 -5.59
CA VAL A 55 3.87 5.01 -6.48
C VAL A 55 3.50 6.15 -7.43
N ALA A 56 2.29 6.15 -8.00
CA ALA A 56 1.81 7.25 -8.84
C ALA A 56 1.75 8.59 -8.08
N GLN A 57 1.33 8.57 -6.80
CA GLN A 57 1.38 9.77 -5.96
C GLN A 57 2.82 10.25 -5.71
N GLN A 58 3.77 9.33 -5.51
CA GLN A 58 5.19 9.67 -5.38
C GLN A 58 5.77 10.26 -6.67
N ILE A 59 5.37 9.74 -7.84
CA ILE A 59 5.74 10.32 -9.14
C ILE A 59 5.19 11.74 -9.25
N ALA A 60 3.92 11.95 -8.91
CA ALA A 60 3.27 13.25 -8.95
C ALA A 60 3.89 14.27 -7.98
N SER A 61 4.43 13.81 -6.85
CA SER A 61 5.16 14.65 -5.88
C SER A 61 6.62 14.93 -6.29
N GLY A 62 7.07 14.40 -7.43
CA GLY A 62 8.43 14.62 -7.95
C GLY A 62 9.49 13.69 -7.36
N VAL A 63 9.10 12.62 -6.66
CA VAL A 63 10.02 11.62 -6.14
C VAL A 63 10.56 10.78 -7.31
N THR A 64 11.87 10.81 -7.52
CA THR A 64 12.53 10.09 -8.63
C THR A 64 13.00 8.69 -8.22
N ALA A 65 13.13 8.43 -6.92
CA ALA A 65 13.50 7.13 -6.39
C ALA A 65 12.85 6.90 -5.03
N LEU A 66 12.37 5.67 -4.81
CA LEU A 66 11.74 5.29 -3.55
C LEU A 66 12.45 4.08 -2.94
N ALA A 67 12.36 3.99 -1.61
CA ALA A 67 12.69 2.78 -0.88
C ALA A 67 11.38 2.03 -0.68
N PRO A 68 11.20 0.87 -1.32
CA PRO A 68 9.99 0.09 -1.15
C PRO A 68 9.81 -0.35 0.31
N ALA A 69 8.58 -0.35 0.84
CA ALA A 69 8.30 -0.42 2.29
C ALA A 69 8.82 -1.70 3.00
N GLY A 70 8.78 -2.86 2.33
CA GLY A 70 9.29 -4.13 2.88
C GLY A 70 10.82 -4.30 2.89
N LEU A 71 11.56 -3.35 2.30
CA LEU A 71 13.02 -3.34 2.23
C LEU A 71 13.61 -2.60 3.44
N VAL A 72 12.84 -1.66 3.99
CA VAL A 72 13.24 -0.80 5.11
C VAL A 72 13.38 -1.59 6.41
N MET A 73 12.70 -2.74 6.53
CA MET A 73 12.87 -3.63 7.70
C MET A 73 14.20 -4.41 7.69
N GLY A 74 14.77 -4.72 6.52
CA GLY A 74 16.07 -5.39 6.41
C GLY A 74 17.26 -4.50 6.83
N VAL A 75 17.03 -3.19 6.92
CA VAL A 75 18.00 -2.20 7.39
C VAL A 75 18.12 -2.20 8.92
N LEU A 76 17.05 -2.55 9.66
CA LEU A 76 17.11 -2.67 11.12
C LEU A 76 17.82 -3.95 11.58
N THR A 77 17.85 -5.00 10.74
CA THR A 77 18.44 -6.31 11.07
C THR A 77 19.94 -6.43 10.74
N GLY A 78 20.63 -5.33 10.40
CA GLY A 78 22.09 -5.29 10.32
C GLY A 78 22.72 -5.95 9.08
N THR A 79 21.93 -6.28 8.05
CA THR A 79 22.48 -6.70 6.75
C THR A 79 22.99 -5.49 5.97
N GLU A 80 24.28 -5.55 5.64
CA GLU A 80 25.11 -4.45 5.16
C GLU A 80 24.57 -3.74 3.91
N SER A 81 24.46 -2.41 4.01
CA SER A 81 24.71 -1.47 2.90
C SER A 81 23.95 -1.64 1.58
N THR A 82 22.65 -1.98 1.56
CA THR A 82 21.93 -1.97 0.28
C THR A 82 21.31 -0.61 -0.04
N LYS A 83 22.00 0.11 -0.91
CA LYS A 83 21.50 1.23 -1.73
C LYS A 83 20.28 0.77 -2.55
N LEU A 84 19.10 0.63 -1.95
CA LEU A 84 17.91 0.16 -2.66
C LEU A 84 16.87 1.26 -2.81
N ARG A 85 17.34 2.46 -3.17
CA ARG A 85 16.48 3.43 -3.82
C ARG A 85 16.34 2.99 -5.26
N VAL A 86 15.22 2.36 -5.59
CA VAL A 86 14.87 2.00 -6.96
C VAL A 86 14.29 3.23 -7.64
N ALA A 87 14.61 3.42 -8.92
CA ALA A 87 13.98 4.46 -9.70
C ALA A 87 12.46 4.24 -9.67
N VAL A 88 11.71 5.31 -9.42
CA VAL A 88 10.25 5.24 -9.25
C VAL A 88 9.56 4.61 -10.47
N GLY A 89 10.08 4.90 -11.66
CA GLY A 89 9.58 4.35 -12.92
C GLY A 89 9.81 2.84 -13.02
N ASP A 90 11.02 2.38 -12.68
CA ASP A 90 11.37 0.95 -12.70
C ASP A 90 10.53 0.16 -11.69
N TYR A 91 10.27 0.75 -10.53
CA TYR A 91 9.42 0.13 -9.52
C TYR A 91 7.95 0.05 -9.96
N ASN A 92 7.42 1.13 -10.55
CA ASN A 92 6.08 1.12 -11.14
C ASN A 92 5.95 0.03 -12.21
N LYS A 93 6.96 -0.14 -13.08
CA LYS A 93 6.98 -1.19 -14.09
C LYS A 93 6.99 -2.59 -13.47
N GLN A 94 7.76 -2.82 -12.42
CA GLN A 94 7.81 -4.12 -11.73
C GLN A 94 6.46 -4.50 -11.11
N ILE A 95 5.71 -3.53 -10.58
CA ILE A 95 4.34 -3.76 -10.09
C ILE A 95 3.43 -4.20 -11.24
N ASP A 96 3.52 -3.54 -12.40
CA ASP A 96 2.72 -3.89 -13.57
C ASP A 96 3.06 -5.27 -14.13
N ASP A 97 4.34 -5.58 -14.27
CA ASP A 97 4.82 -6.90 -14.70
C ASP A 97 4.31 -7.99 -13.73
N ARG A 98 4.33 -7.71 -12.43
CA ARG A 98 3.85 -8.64 -11.40
C ARG A 98 2.34 -8.86 -11.46
N ILE A 99 1.55 -7.80 -11.63
CA ILE A 99 0.10 -7.89 -11.82
C ILE A 99 -0.20 -8.75 -13.05
N ALA A 100 0.48 -8.50 -14.17
CA ALA A 100 0.30 -9.27 -15.40
C ALA A 100 0.67 -10.76 -15.21
N ALA A 101 1.74 -11.05 -14.47
CA ALA A 101 2.13 -12.41 -14.15
C ALA A 101 1.08 -13.14 -13.29
N ILE A 102 0.54 -12.48 -12.25
CA ILE A 102 -0.52 -13.06 -11.42
C ILE A 102 -1.78 -13.33 -12.25
N LYS A 103 -2.23 -12.34 -13.03
CA LYS A 103 -3.41 -12.47 -13.89
C LYS A 103 -3.28 -13.61 -14.90
N SER A 104 -2.14 -13.70 -15.58
CA SER A 104 -1.90 -14.76 -16.57
C SER A 104 -1.77 -16.15 -15.93
N THR A 105 -1.07 -16.26 -14.79
CA THR A 105 -0.85 -17.53 -14.10
C THR A 105 -2.12 -18.07 -13.46
N CYS A 106 -2.89 -17.19 -12.79
CA CYS A 106 -4.09 -17.57 -12.06
C CYS A 106 -5.40 -17.42 -12.85
N ARG A 107 -5.33 -16.84 -14.06
CA ARG A 107 -6.46 -16.59 -14.98
C ARG A 107 -7.56 -15.73 -14.36
N VAL A 108 -7.15 -14.59 -13.78
CA VAL A 108 -8.01 -13.58 -13.13
C VAL A 108 -7.81 -12.19 -13.73
#